data_AF-A0AAD9XAL0-F1
#
_entry.id   AF-A0AAD9XAL0-F1
#
_cell.length_a   1.000
_cell.length_b   1.000
_cell.length_c   1.000
_cell.angle_alpha   90.00
_cell.angle_beta   90.00
_cell.angle_gamma   90.00
#
_symmetry.space_group_name_H-M   'P 1'
#
loop_
_entity.id
_entity.type
_entity.pdbx_description
1 polymer ?
#
loop_
_entity_poly.entity_id
_entity_poly.type
_entity_poly.pdbx_seq_one_letter_code
_entity_poly.pdbx_strand_id
1 'polypeptide(L)'
;MASICCPFWVPSISKSSNPNRTSTFTKKNTIRFRTKSSWSTTEHDATNAEEASMSIDNLKRFFHLNLGNWSGSFHQFDGIGNLMQNVNTKLAVTTYGENELISLIQTLYIKQAPSRTSISGYDEEPEWAEYKIKETNMFTADKYQQIGFFLNERAFSLRYQTAGMLETVLRQGVLGEDDTGEESPKNLKLPSRRPCIVCENCLYSQERDRRARAFHVMDPQGILDMLLIFLEDRGDGVHFPPSLGSDSDSTDRLVPFLGKWKGHSITKRSGVYGATIAEADTLTLLEMDDNGQLIHDITSTSGGRDVTTNMHWTGTLSDNLVTFDGGYQITLLPGGMYMGCPCNIAKSVAESKSFHLEFGWVESSGQRQRLVRTYDVEGLAVSSTYFTEIKL
;
A
#
# COMPACT_ATOMS: atom_id res chain seq x y z
N MET A 1 -4.02 26.30 -9.48
CA MET A 1 -3.88 27.14 -8.27
C MET A 1 -4.17 26.27 -7.05
N ALA A 2 -3.47 26.52 -5.95
CA ALA A 2 -3.58 25.87 -4.62
C ALA A 2 -3.49 24.33 -4.56
N SER A 3 -2.32 23.79 -4.91
CA SER A 3 -1.86 22.47 -4.43
C SER A 3 -1.12 22.70 -3.12
N ILE A 4 -1.82 22.69 -1.99
CA ILE A 4 -1.19 22.77 -0.66
C ILE A 4 -1.03 21.34 -0.14
N CYS A 5 0.10 20.73 -0.52
CA CYS A 5 0.70 19.71 0.33
C CYS A 5 1.04 20.39 1.66
N CYS A 6 0.58 19.86 2.79
CA CYS A 6 1.06 20.28 4.10
C CYS A 6 2.59 20.22 4.12
N PRO A 7 3.33 21.35 4.23
CA PRO A 7 4.76 21.28 4.46
C PRO A 7 4.92 21.16 5.98
N PHE A 8 5.12 19.94 6.48
CA PHE A 8 5.82 19.82 7.75
C PHE A 8 7.29 20.13 7.48
N TRP A 9 7.67 21.33 7.90
CA TRP A 9 9.00 21.89 7.82
C TRP A 9 9.98 20.97 8.56
N VAL A 10 10.81 20.24 7.82
CA VAL A 10 11.99 19.57 8.35
C VAL A 10 13.16 20.54 8.23
N PRO A 11 13.97 20.78 9.27
CA PRO A 11 15.12 21.69 9.17
C PRO A 11 16.08 21.18 8.09
N SER A 12 16.34 22.00 7.09
CA SER A 12 17.36 21.75 6.08
C SER A 12 18.73 21.66 6.75
N ILE A 13 19.34 20.47 6.73
CA ILE A 13 20.76 20.32 7.02
C ILE A 13 21.53 20.95 5.85
N SER A 14 22.02 22.15 6.06
CA SER A 14 22.88 22.85 5.10
C SER A 14 24.16 22.05 4.87
N LYS A 15 24.36 21.53 3.65
CA LYS A 15 25.67 21.07 3.18
C LYS A 15 26.56 22.31 3.00
N SER A 16 27.46 22.57 3.94
CA SER A 16 28.53 23.53 3.73
C SER A 16 29.62 22.89 2.87
N SER A 17 29.67 23.26 1.60
CA SER A 17 30.88 23.14 0.79
C SER A 17 31.85 24.25 1.20
N ASN A 18 33.14 23.93 1.41
CA ASN A 18 34.20 24.75 0.83
C ASN A 18 35.58 24.06 0.79
N PRO A 19 36.43 24.44 -0.19
CA PRO A 19 37.72 23.82 -0.48
C PRO A 19 38.89 24.44 0.29
N ASN A 20 40.02 23.73 0.30
CA ASN A 20 41.32 24.14 0.86
C ASN A 20 41.85 25.47 0.29
N ARG A 21 42.37 26.37 1.16
CA ARG A 21 43.74 26.95 1.07
C ARG A 21 44.14 27.90 2.23
N THR A 22 45.22 27.52 2.92
CA THR A 22 46.38 28.30 3.45
C THR A 22 46.25 29.62 4.23
N SER A 23 46.78 29.54 5.47
CA SER A 23 47.65 30.46 6.24
C SER A 23 47.19 31.88 6.63
N THR A 24 47.16 32.16 7.94
CA THR A 24 48.20 32.96 8.64
C THR A 24 47.95 33.00 10.16
N PHE A 25 49.05 33.19 10.89
CA PHE A 25 49.19 33.20 12.35
C PHE A 25 48.35 34.29 13.05
N THR A 26 47.86 33.99 14.26
CA THR A 26 48.03 34.86 15.44
C THR A 26 47.69 34.10 16.74
N LYS A 27 48.63 34.09 17.68
CA LYS A 27 48.48 33.58 19.05
C LYS A 27 47.67 34.56 19.89
N LYS A 28 46.79 34.07 20.76
CA LYS A 28 46.57 34.62 22.12
C LYS A 28 45.73 33.68 23.01
N ASN A 29 46.38 33.22 24.07
CA ASN A 29 45.91 32.79 25.40
C ASN A 29 44.47 32.28 25.57
N THR A 30 44.33 30.99 25.90
CA THR A 30 43.12 30.44 26.48
C THR A 30 43.40 29.81 27.84
N ILE A 31 42.66 30.33 28.81
CA ILE A 31 42.56 29.93 30.21
C ILE A 31 42.06 28.49 30.29
N ARG A 32 42.72 27.66 31.10
CA ARG A 32 42.26 26.31 31.46
C ARG A 32 40.97 26.41 32.27
N PHE A 33 39.84 26.08 31.67
CA PHE A 33 38.66 25.62 32.39
C PHE A 33 38.52 24.11 32.22
N ARG A 34 38.53 23.41 33.35
CA ARG A 34 38.31 21.97 33.47
C ARG A 34 36.80 21.77 33.59
N THR A 35 36.14 21.44 32.49
CA THR A 35 34.73 21.01 32.50
C THR A 35 34.67 19.49 32.39
N LYS A 36 34.11 18.86 33.44
CA LYS A 36 33.68 17.47 33.43
C LYS A 36 32.59 17.33 32.35
N SER A 37 32.84 16.57 31.29
CA SER A 37 31.78 16.05 30.42
C SER A 37 31.53 14.59 30.82
N SER A 38 30.63 14.39 31.77
CA SER A 38 30.00 13.10 31.99
C SER A 38 28.52 13.35 31.97
N TRP A 39 27.92 13.39 30.77
CA TRP A 39 26.50 13.20 30.46
C TRP A 39 26.36 13.12 28.94
N SER A 40 25.65 12.08 28.45
CA SER A 40 24.96 11.91 27.16
C SER A 40 25.20 10.61 26.37
N THR A 41 26.09 9.70 26.79
CA THR A 41 26.21 8.39 26.10
C THR A 41 25.11 7.41 26.52
N THR A 42 24.78 7.37 27.81
CA THR A 42 23.84 6.40 28.39
C THR A 42 22.38 6.61 28.01
N GLU A 43 21.95 7.87 27.80
CA GLU A 43 20.57 8.17 27.39
C GLU A 43 20.35 7.80 25.92
N HIS A 44 21.27 8.18 25.02
CA HIS A 44 21.19 7.81 23.61
C HIS A 44 21.23 6.29 23.37
N ASP A 45 22.08 5.57 24.11
CA ASP A 45 22.14 4.11 24.00
C ASP A 45 20.87 3.44 24.55
N ALA A 46 20.23 4.01 25.58
CA ALA A 46 18.96 3.53 26.10
C ALA A 46 17.79 3.79 25.12
N THR A 47 17.71 4.99 24.52
CA THR A 47 16.68 5.29 23.51
C THR A 47 16.82 4.38 22.29
N ASN A 48 18.04 4.14 21.82
CA ASN A 48 18.30 3.23 20.70
C ASN A 48 17.93 1.77 21.02
N ALA A 49 18.15 1.32 22.25
CA ALA A 49 17.78 -0.03 22.69
C ALA A 49 16.25 -0.21 22.78
N GLU A 50 15.53 0.81 23.27
CA GLU A 50 14.06 0.81 23.31
C GLU A 50 13.45 0.82 21.90
N GLU A 51 13.97 1.66 20.99
CA GLU A 51 13.54 1.68 19.59
C GLU A 51 13.78 0.36 18.86
N ALA A 52 14.94 -0.28 19.10
CA ALA A 52 15.26 -1.59 18.56
C ALA A 52 14.30 -2.67 19.09
N SER A 53 14.02 -2.66 20.40
CA SER A 53 13.08 -3.58 21.04
C SER A 53 11.66 -3.44 20.47
N MET A 54 11.17 -2.19 20.33
CA MET A 54 9.87 -1.90 19.71
C MET A 54 9.81 -2.36 18.25
N SER A 55 10.90 -2.18 17.50
CA SER A 55 10.97 -2.62 16.10
C SER A 55 10.86 -4.14 16.00
N ILE A 56 11.55 -4.88 16.87
CA ILE A 56 11.46 -6.35 16.90
C ILE A 56 10.04 -6.81 17.26
N ASP A 57 9.40 -6.16 18.24
CA ASP A 57 8.02 -6.48 18.61
C ASP A 57 7.03 -6.21 17.47
N ASN A 58 7.12 -5.03 16.84
CA ASN A 58 6.30 -4.69 15.68
C ASN A 58 6.47 -5.69 14.53
N LEU A 59 7.70 -6.08 14.23
CA LEU A 59 7.99 -7.07 13.19
C LEU A 59 7.37 -8.43 13.51
N LYS A 60 7.53 -8.92 14.76
CA LYS A 60 6.92 -10.17 15.22
C LYS A 60 5.40 -10.12 15.11
N ARG A 61 4.78 -9.00 15.46
CA ARG A 61 3.32 -8.83 15.36
C ARG A 61 2.84 -8.75 13.91
N PHE A 62 3.60 -8.09 13.03
CA PHE A 62 3.34 -8.11 11.59
C PHE A 62 3.40 -9.55 11.04
N PHE A 63 4.37 -10.35 11.48
CA PHE A 63 4.46 -11.76 11.08
C PHE A 63 3.29 -12.58 11.60
N HIS A 64 2.96 -12.42 12.88
CA HIS A 64 1.82 -13.10 13.50
C HIS A 64 0.50 -12.79 12.77
N LEU A 65 0.29 -11.55 12.34
CA LEU A 65 -0.89 -11.16 11.57
C LEU A 65 -0.97 -11.90 10.21
N ASN A 66 0.17 -12.23 9.60
CA ASN A 66 0.27 -12.88 8.29
C ASN A 66 0.32 -14.41 8.33
N LEU A 67 0.70 -15.01 9.46
CA LEU A 67 0.84 -16.46 9.62
C LEU A 67 -0.45 -17.22 9.25
N GLY A 68 -0.25 -18.42 8.68
CA GLY A 68 -1.31 -19.37 8.37
C GLY A 68 -1.43 -19.68 6.88
N ASN A 69 -2.44 -20.48 6.56
CA ASN A 69 -2.83 -20.81 5.19
C ASN A 69 -3.98 -19.90 4.75
N TRP A 70 -3.79 -19.25 3.61
CA TRP A 70 -4.74 -18.33 3.03
C TRP A 70 -5.26 -18.91 1.71
N SER A 71 -6.57 -19.11 1.62
CA SER A 71 -7.25 -19.46 0.36
C SER A 71 -7.77 -18.19 -0.28
N GLY A 72 -7.41 -17.92 -1.53
CA GLY A 72 -7.71 -16.64 -2.13
C GLY A 72 -7.95 -16.66 -3.63
N SER A 73 -8.33 -15.49 -4.12
CA SER A 73 -8.53 -15.19 -5.53
C SER A 73 -7.77 -13.91 -5.89
N PHE A 74 -7.02 -14.00 -6.98
CA PHE A 74 -6.28 -12.91 -7.58
C PHE A 74 -7.11 -12.31 -8.71
N HIS A 75 -7.35 -11.01 -8.65
CA HIS A 75 -8.12 -10.27 -9.65
C HIS A 75 -7.23 -9.22 -10.28
N GLN A 76 -7.17 -9.20 -11.61
CA GLN A 76 -6.51 -8.16 -12.38
C GLN A 76 -7.56 -7.21 -12.96
N PHE A 77 -7.38 -5.91 -12.73
CA PHE A 77 -8.20 -4.87 -13.31
C PHE A 77 -7.37 -3.90 -14.18
N ASP A 78 -8.00 -3.37 -15.21
CA ASP A 78 -7.45 -2.22 -15.94
C ASP A 78 -7.65 -0.90 -15.17
N GLY A 79 -7.18 0.21 -15.73
CA GLY A 79 -7.29 1.54 -15.10
C GLY A 79 -8.71 2.07 -14.95
N ILE A 80 -9.70 1.48 -15.63
CA ILE A 80 -11.11 1.85 -15.55
C ILE A 80 -11.95 0.78 -14.82
N GLY A 81 -11.31 -0.17 -14.14
CA GLY A 81 -11.96 -1.11 -13.24
C GLY A 81 -12.63 -2.30 -13.92
N ASN A 82 -12.30 -2.60 -15.18
CA ASN A 82 -12.76 -3.82 -15.84
C ASN A 82 -11.93 -5.00 -15.36
N LEU A 83 -12.60 -6.10 -15.00
CA LEU A 83 -11.93 -7.34 -14.65
C LEU A 83 -11.32 -7.96 -15.91
N MET A 84 -10.00 -8.15 -15.91
CA MET A 84 -9.26 -8.76 -17.01
C MET A 84 -9.03 -10.25 -16.78
N GLN A 85 -8.59 -10.62 -15.58
CA GLN A 85 -8.22 -12.00 -15.22
C GLN A 85 -8.63 -12.30 -13.78
N ASN A 86 -9.02 -13.55 -13.51
CA ASN A 86 -9.27 -14.08 -12.18
C ASN A 86 -8.56 -15.43 -12.02
N VAL A 87 -7.67 -15.53 -11.04
CA VAL A 87 -6.84 -16.72 -10.80
C VAL A 87 -6.99 -17.16 -9.36
N ASN A 88 -7.28 -18.45 -9.14
CA ASN A 88 -7.33 -19.00 -7.78
C ASN A 88 -5.92 -19.18 -7.22
N THR A 89 -5.73 -18.78 -5.97
CA THR A 89 -4.42 -18.83 -5.30
C THR A 89 -4.55 -19.41 -3.90
N LYS A 90 -3.47 -20.02 -3.42
CA LYS A 90 -3.29 -20.32 -1.99
C LYS A 90 -1.98 -19.72 -1.53
N LEU A 91 -1.91 -19.21 -0.32
CA LEU A 91 -0.69 -18.63 0.23
C LEU A 91 -0.41 -19.26 1.60
N ALA A 92 0.69 -19.99 1.69
CA ALA A 92 1.18 -20.55 2.95
C ALA A 92 2.23 -19.61 3.55
N VAL A 93 2.03 -19.21 4.79
CA VAL A 93 2.90 -18.26 5.49
C VAL A 93 3.40 -18.86 6.80
N THR A 94 4.72 -18.95 6.93
CA THR A 94 5.41 -19.45 8.11
C THR A 94 6.52 -18.49 8.54
N THR A 95 7.07 -18.70 9.74
CA THR A 95 8.23 -17.97 10.24
C THR A 95 9.42 -18.89 10.44
N TYR A 96 10.61 -18.35 10.27
CA TYR A 96 11.87 -19.01 10.59
C TYR A 96 12.74 -18.07 11.44
N GLY A 97 13.61 -18.63 12.27
CA GLY A 97 14.49 -17.86 13.16
C GLY A 97 13.77 -17.24 14.36
N GLU A 98 14.52 -16.50 15.17
CA GLU A 98 14.04 -15.87 16.41
C GLU A 98 14.57 -14.44 16.55
N ASN A 99 13.84 -13.62 17.31
CA ASN A 99 14.21 -12.25 17.67
C ASN A 99 14.53 -11.37 16.46
N GLU A 100 15.74 -10.82 16.37
CA GLU A 100 16.17 -9.94 15.27
C GLU A 100 16.42 -10.69 13.96
N LEU A 101 16.60 -12.01 14.03
CA LEU A 101 16.80 -12.90 12.88
C LEU A 101 15.50 -13.60 12.47
N ILE A 102 14.35 -13.17 13.02
CA ILE A 102 13.07 -13.69 12.60
C ILE A 102 12.77 -13.26 11.16
N SER A 103 12.31 -14.21 10.37
CA SER A 103 11.95 -14.02 8.97
C SER A 103 10.58 -14.63 8.69
N LEU A 104 9.82 -13.97 7.81
CA LEU A 104 8.57 -14.44 7.24
C LEU A 104 8.86 -15.11 5.90
N ILE A 105 8.48 -16.37 5.78
CA ILE A 105 8.59 -17.18 4.57
C ILE A 105 7.19 -17.39 4.02
N GLN A 106 7.04 -17.13 2.72
CA GLN A 106 5.74 -17.11 2.07
C GLN A 106 5.83 -17.87 0.75
N THR A 107 4.96 -18.87 0.59
CA THR A 107 4.86 -19.66 -0.63
C THR A 107 3.48 -19.47 -1.24
N LEU A 108 3.44 -18.89 -2.43
CA LEU A 108 2.22 -18.68 -3.21
C LEU A 108 2.03 -19.85 -4.17
N TYR A 109 0.89 -20.51 -4.08
CA TYR A 109 0.45 -21.54 -5.00
C TYR A 109 -0.57 -20.93 -5.97
N ILE A 110 -0.34 -21.09 -7.27
CA ILE A 110 -1.14 -20.51 -8.34
C ILE A 110 -1.83 -21.65 -9.08
N LYS A 111 -3.16 -21.63 -9.12
CA LYS A 111 -3.91 -22.65 -9.86
C LYS A 111 -3.66 -22.45 -11.35
N GLN A 112 -3.13 -23.47 -12.02
CA GLN A 112 -2.83 -23.38 -13.45
C GLN A 112 -4.10 -23.48 -14.29
N ALA A 113 -4.09 -22.82 -15.45
CA ALA A 113 -5.12 -23.00 -16.46
C ALA A 113 -5.06 -24.44 -17.00
N PRO A 114 -6.21 -25.12 -17.23
CA PRO A 114 -6.22 -26.46 -17.80
C PRO A 114 -5.54 -26.48 -19.16
N SER A 115 -4.66 -27.46 -19.37
CA SER A 115 -3.94 -27.65 -20.64
C SER A 115 -4.93 -27.89 -21.79
N ARG A 116 -4.75 -27.20 -22.92
CA ARG A 116 -5.61 -27.38 -24.12
C ARG A 116 -5.44 -28.76 -24.76
N THR A 117 -4.42 -29.51 -24.37
CA THR A 117 -4.15 -30.89 -24.80
C THR A 117 -4.70 -31.96 -23.86
N SER A 118 -5.35 -31.58 -22.75
CA SER A 118 -5.96 -32.54 -21.81
C SER A 118 -7.09 -33.34 -22.46
N ILE A 119 -7.10 -34.65 -22.24
CA ILE A 119 -8.07 -35.58 -22.82
C ILE A 119 -9.30 -35.61 -21.90
N SER A 120 -10.46 -35.21 -22.41
CA SER A 120 -11.72 -35.22 -21.66
C SER A 120 -12.07 -36.62 -21.18
N GLY A 121 -12.10 -36.86 -19.86
CA GLY A 121 -12.60 -38.12 -19.30
C GLY A 121 -12.07 -38.53 -17.92
N TYR A 122 -11.03 -37.89 -17.40
CA TYR A 122 -10.53 -38.11 -16.03
C TYR A 122 -10.70 -36.83 -15.21
N ASP A 123 -11.24 -36.95 -13.99
CA ASP A 123 -11.18 -35.89 -12.97
C ASP A 123 -9.70 -35.72 -12.55
N GLU A 124 -8.93 -34.98 -13.33
CA GLU A 124 -7.55 -34.64 -12.99
C GLU A 124 -7.57 -33.64 -11.82
N GLU A 125 -6.78 -33.93 -10.77
CA GLU A 125 -6.57 -32.98 -9.69
C GLU A 125 -6.00 -31.67 -10.26
N PRO A 126 -6.47 -30.50 -9.79
CA PRO A 126 -6.00 -29.23 -10.32
C PRO A 126 -4.52 -29.05 -10.07
N GLU A 127 -3.75 -28.71 -11.11
CA GLU A 127 -2.33 -28.42 -11.00
C GLU A 127 -2.08 -27.03 -10.37
N TRP A 128 -1.05 -26.96 -9.53
CA TRP A 128 -0.65 -25.74 -8.81
C TRP A 128 0.82 -25.46 -9.03
N ALA A 129 1.13 -24.28 -9.58
CA ALA A 129 2.50 -23.78 -9.67
C ALA A 129 2.92 -23.13 -8.35
N GLU A 130 4.14 -23.38 -7.89
CA GLU A 130 4.71 -22.79 -6.68
C GLU A 130 5.55 -21.54 -7.02
N TYR A 131 5.30 -20.45 -6.31
CA TYR A 131 6.14 -19.25 -6.30
C TYR A 131 6.59 -18.90 -4.89
N LYS A 132 7.91 -18.92 -4.67
CA LYS A 132 8.52 -18.51 -3.41
C LYS A 132 8.66 -16.99 -3.37
N ILE A 133 7.85 -16.34 -2.54
CA ILE A 133 7.93 -14.89 -2.35
C ILE A 133 9.24 -14.58 -1.62
N LYS A 134 9.86 -13.44 -1.96
CA LYS A 134 11.08 -12.97 -1.30
C LYS A 134 10.86 -12.88 0.21
N GLU A 135 11.81 -13.40 0.96
CA GLU A 135 11.82 -13.39 2.42
C GLU A 135 11.65 -11.96 2.97
N THR A 136 10.75 -11.83 3.95
CA THR A 136 10.59 -10.59 4.72
C THR A 136 11.25 -10.74 6.09
N ASN A 137 12.21 -9.89 6.42
CA ASN A 137 12.92 -9.84 7.69
C ASN A 137 13.13 -8.38 8.11
N MET A 138 13.78 -8.13 9.25
CA MET A 138 13.99 -6.77 9.77
C MET A 138 14.60 -5.83 8.72
N PHE A 139 15.59 -6.32 7.97
CA PHE A 139 16.28 -5.51 6.97
C PHE A 139 15.38 -5.23 5.75
N THR A 140 14.71 -6.25 5.21
CA THR A 140 13.89 -6.05 4.00
C THR A 140 12.63 -5.25 4.30
N ALA A 141 12.00 -5.46 5.46
CA ALA A 141 10.82 -4.70 5.90
C ALA A 141 11.12 -3.20 6.03
N ASP A 142 12.27 -2.84 6.60
CA ASP A 142 12.65 -1.45 6.79
C ASP A 142 13.25 -0.83 5.52
N LYS A 143 14.27 -1.48 4.93
CA LYS A 143 15.07 -0.88 3.85
C LYS A 143 14.49 -1.05 2.46
N TYR A 144 13.77 -2.13 2.18
CA TYR A 144 13.25 -2.40 0.83
C TYR A 144 11.75 -2.18 0.71
N GLN A 145 10.98 -2.60 1.70
CA GLN A 145 9.52 -2.49 1.67
C GLN A 145 9.00 -1.18 2.31
N GLN A 146 9.82 -0.51 3.12
CA GLN A 146 9.46 0.69 3.88
C GLN A 146 8.13 0.51 4.64
N ILE A 147 7.93 -0.61 5.31
CA ILE A 147 6.63 -1.03 5.86
C ILE A 147 5.86 0.09 6.59
N GLY A 148 4.57 0.25 6.30
CA GLY A 148 3.66 1.02 7.15
C GLY A 148 2.73 0.03 7.85
N PHE A 149 2.88 -0.18 9.16
CA PHE A 149 2.16 -1.23 9.88
C PHE A 149 1.26 -0.65 10.99
N PHE A 150 0.01 -1.08 10.99
CA PHE A 150 -1.02 -0.72 11.96
C PHE A 150 -1.47 -1.96 12.70
N LEU A 151 -0.99 -2.10 13.93
CA LEU A 151 -1.24 -3.30 14.70
C LEU A 151 -2.71 -3.45 15.08
N ASN A 152 -3.28 -2.45 15.76
CA ASN A 152 -4.60 -2.55 16.37
C ASN A 152 -5.68 -2.55 15.27
N GLU A 153 -5.42 -1.83 14.19
CA GLU A 153 -6.27 -1.66 13.04
C GLU A 153 -6.12 -2.80 12.02
N ARG A 154 -5.13 -3.68 12.22
CA ARG A 154 -4.82 -4.83 11.35
C ARG A 154 -4.68 -4.41 9.87
N ALA A 155 -3.84 -3.43 9.60
CA ALA A 155 -3.60 -2.94 8.24
C ALA A 155 -2.10 -2.75 7.97
N PHE A 156 -1.69 -2.89 6.71
CA PHE A 156 -0.30 -2.59 6.34
C PHE A 156 -0.10 -2.16 4.90
N SER A 157 0.99 -1.45 4.64
CA SER A 157 1.45 -1.09 3.30
C SER A 157 2.90 -1.53 3.06
N LEU A 158 3.17 -2.09 1.89
CA LEU A 158 4.52 -2.53 1.48
C LEU A 158 4.88 -2.00 0.09
N ARG A 159 6.17 -1.72 -0.10
CA ARG A 159 6.76 -1.51 -1.43
C ARG A 159 7.35 -2.81 -1.96
N TYR A 160 7.12 -3.07 -3.24
CA TYR A 160 7.84 -4.09 -4.00
C TYR A 160 8.81 -3.43 -4.98
N GLN A 161 10.00 -4.03 -5.13
CA GLN A 161 11.02 -3.55 -6.08
C GLN A 161 10.64 -3.85 -7.54
N THR A 162 9.85 -4.90 -7.75
CA THR A 162 9.47 -5.41 -9.07
C THR A 162 8.08 -6.02 -9.01
N ALA A 163 7.37 -6.09 -10.14
CA ALA A 163 6.08 -6.78 -10.24
C ALA A 163 6.19 -8.29 -10.58
N GLY A 164 7.38 -8.90 -10.50
CA GLY A 164 7.62 -10.26 -10.99
C GLY A 164 6.78 -11.38 -10.33
N MET A 165 6.41 -11.22 -9.05
CA MET A 165 5.45 -12.13 -8.40
C MET A 165 4.09 -12.07 -9.10
N LEU A 166 3.59 -10.87 -9.37
CA LEU A 166 2.31 -10.62 -10.03
C LEU A 166 2.32 -11.09 -11.48
N GLU A 167 3.44 -10.88 -12.19
CA GLU A 167 3.67 -11.43 -13.53
C GLU A 167 3.58 -12.96 -13.54
N THR A 168 4.19 -13.62 -12.55
CA THR A 168 4.18 -15.09 -12.44
C THR A 168 2.77 -15.63 -12.20
N VAL A 169 1.97 -14.95 -11.37
CA VAL A 169 0.56 -15.31 -11.14
C VAL A 169 -0.23 -15.27 -12.45
N LEU A 170 -0.04 -14.22 -13.26
CA LEU A 170 -0.72 -14.07 -14.54
C LEU A 170 -0.29 -15.15 -15.55
N ARG A 171 1.02 -15.38 -15.68
CA ARG A 171 1.55 -16.40 -16.60
C ARG A 171 1.06 -17.80 -16.24
N GLN A 172 1.29 -18.23 -15.00
CA GLN A 172 0.92 -19.56 -14.56
C GLN A 172 -0.60 -19.74 -14.48
N GLY A 173 -1.32 -18.71 -14.03
CA GLY A 173 -2.77 -18.78 -13.85
C GLY A 173 -3.58 -18.71 -15.13
N VAL A 174 -3.07 -18.02 -16.17
CA VAL A 174 -3.81 -17.80 -17.43
C VAL A 174 -3.26 -18.64 -18.58
N LEU A 175 -1.94 -18.77 -18.69
CA LEU A 175 -1.29 -19.54 -19.76
C LEU A 175 -1.00 -20.98 -19.32
N GLY A 176 -0.62 -21.17 -18.05
CA GLY A 176 -0.27 -22.50 -17.53
C GLY A 176 0.89 -23.13 -18.30
N GLU A 177 0.74 -24.39 -18.70
CA GLU A 177 1.72 -25.12 -19.51
C GLU A 177 1.91 -24.53 -20.92
N ASP A 178 0.93 -23.79 -21.43
CA ASP A 178 0.96 -23.19 -22.77
C ASP A 178 1.82 -21.91 -22.82
N ASP A 179 2.46 -21.49 -21.70
CA ASP A 179 3.35 -20.32 -21.70
C ASP A 179 4.62 -20.58 -22.54
N THR A 180 4.71 -19.90 -23.68
CA THR A 180 5.88 -19.95 -24.58
C THR A 180 7.07 -19.14 -24.07
N GLY A 181 6.91 -18.41 -22.96
CA GLY A 181 7.92 -17.49 -22.42
C GLY A 181 8.05 -16.19 -23.21
N GLU A 182 7.11 -15.91 -24.11
CA GLU A 182 7.06 -14.65 -24.85
C GLU A 182 6.93 -13.45 -23.92
N GLU A 183 7.59 -12.35 -24.27
CA GLU A 183 7.54 -11.11 -23.49
C GLU A 183 6.15 -10.47 -23.46
N SER A 184 5.36 -10.67 -24.50
CA SER A 184 4.03 -10.08 -24.65
C SER A 184 3.07 -11.10 -25.27
N PRO A 185 2.63 -12.09 -24.48
CA PRO A 185 1.70 -13.11 -24.94
C PRO A 185 0.38 -12.47 -25.40
N LYS A 186 -0.24 -13.04 -26.44
CA LYS A 186 -1.51 -12.53 -26.98
C LYS A 186 -2.62 -12.61 -25.91
N ASN A 187 -3.43 -11.55 -25.81
CA ASN A 187 -4.59 -11.45 -24.93
C ASN A 187 -4.29 -11.52 -23.42
N LEU A 188 -3.05 -11.36 -23.01
CA LEU A 188 -2.66 -11.28 -21.60
C LEU A 188 -1.87 -10.00 -21.36
N LYS A 189 -2.40 -9.14 -20.48
CA LYS A 189 -1.72 -7.93 -20.05
C LYS A 189 -0.78 -8.27 -18.90
N LEU A 190 0.53 -8.19 -19.14
CA LEU A 190 1.55 -8.34 -18.11
C LEU A 190 1.99 -6.98 -17.58
N PRO A 191 2.45 -6.89 -16.31
CA PRO A 191 3.01 -5.66 -15.78
C PRO A 191 4.33 -5.32 -16.48
N SER A 192 4.66 -4.03 -16.52
CA SER A 192 5.95 -3.55 -17.01
C SER A 192 7.13 -4.22 -16.28
N ARG A 193 8.21 -4.54 -17.02
CA ARG A 193 9.43 -5.16 -16.44
C ARG A 193 10.15 -4.30 -15.39
N ARG A 194 10.04 -2.98 -15.53
CA ARG A 194 10.67 -1.98 -14.64
C ARG A 194 9.64 -0.92 -14.22
N PRO A 195 8.63 -1.31 -13.43
CA PRO A 195 7.62 -0.37 -12.97
C PRO A 195 8.28 0.68 -12.08
N CYS A 196 7.81 1.94 -12.12
CA CYS A 196 8.38 2.95 -11.23
C CYS A 196 7.93 2.73 -9.78
N ILE A 197 6.69 2.26 -9.58
CA ILE A 197 6.11 1.94 -8.28
C ILE A 197 5.32 0.63 -8.34
N VAL A 198 5.55 -0.22 -7.34
CA VAL A 198 4.68 -1.35 -6.99
C VAL A 198 4.36 -1.23 -5.51
N CYS A 199 3.12 -0.88 -5.20
CA CYS A 199 2.66 -0.63 -3.83
C CYS A 199 1.55 -1.60 -3.47
N GLU A 200 1.71 -2.31 -2.37
CA GLU A 200 0.67 -3.10 -1.73
C GLU A 200 0.06 -2.30 -0.58
N ASN A 201 -1.28 -2.30 -0.49
CA ASN A 201 -2.05 -1.88 0.67
C ASN A 201 -2.94 -3.06 1.09
N CYS A 202 -2.86 -3.45 2.36
CA CYS A 202 -3.60 -4.56 2.92
C CYS A 202 -4.55 -4.08 4.02
N LEU A 203 -5.83 -4.39 3.86
CA LEU A 203 -6.86 -4.18 4.87
C LEU A 203 -7.42 -5.53 5.30
N TYR A 204 -7.50 -5.75 6.60
CA TYR A 204 -8.20 -6.91 7.15
C TYR A 204 -9.66 -6.57 7.39
N SER A 205 -10.50 -7.58 7.16
CA SER A 205 -11.91 -7.57 7.49
C SER A 205 -12.11 -7.40 9.00
N GLN A 206 -13.11 -6.59 9.38
CA GLN A 206 -13.54 -6.44 10.76
C GLN A 206 -14.53 -7.53 11.19
N GLU A 207 -15.18 -8.19 10.23
CA GLU A 207 -16.24 -9.18 10.50
C GLU A 207 -15.74 -10.63 10.46
N ARG A 208 -14.68 -10.90 9.68
CA ARG A 208 -14.18 -12.25 9.39
C ARG A 208 -12.67 -12.26 9.34
N ASP A 209 -12.10 -13.46 9.35
CA ASP A 209 -10.66 -13.64 9.17
C ASP A 209 -10.25 -13.63 7.70
N ARG A 210 -10.52 -12.47 7.08
CA ARG A 210 -10.34 -12.16 5.68
C ARG A 210 -9.43 -10.96 5.52
N ARG A 211 -8.73 -10.86 4.39
CA ARG A 211 -8.02 -9.65 4.01
C ARG A 211 -8.11 -9.40 2.51
N ALA A 212 -7.98 -8.14 2.15
CA ALA A 212 -7.81 -7.68 0.78
C ALA A 212 -6.43 -7.03 0.63
N ARG A 213 -5.59 -7.55 -0.25
CA ARG A 213 -4.27 -7.00 -0.58
C ARG A 213 -4.32 -6.38 -1.97
N ALA A 214 -4.31 -5.06 -1.99
CA ALA A 214 -4.49 -4.24 -3.18
C ALA A 214 -3.14 -3.72 -3.71
N PHE A 215 -2.85 -3.93 -4.99
CA PHE A 215 -1.61 -3.55 -5.64
C PHE A 215 -1.83 -2.47 -6.68
N HIS A 216 -1.14 -1.35 -6.51
CA HIS A 216 -0.93 -0.36 -7.57
C HIS A 216 0.36 -0.70 -8.31
N VAL A 217 0.28 -0.86 -9.63
CA VAL A 217 1.45 -1.01 -10.50
C VAL A 217 1.47 0.18 -11.47
N MET A 218 2.50 1.00 -11.35
CA MET A 218 2.71 2.15 -12.23
C MET A 218 3.80 1.81 -13.25
N ASP A 219 3.57 2.15 -14.51
CA ASP A 219 4.52 1.96 -15.59
C ASP A 219 5.82 2.77 -15.37
N PRO A 220 6.87 2.60 -16.19
CA PRO A 220 8.10 3.36 -16.04
C PRO A 220 7.93 4.89 -16.19
N GLN A 221 6.82 5.35 -16.79
CA GLN A 221 6.47 6.75 -17.00
C GLN A 221 5.63 7.34 -15.85
N GLY A 222 5.24 6.53 -14.87
CA GLY A 222 4.44 6.97 -13.74
C GLY A 222 2.93 7.05 -14.02
N ILE A 223 2.46 6.38 -15.07
CA ILE A 223 1.03 6.20 -15.35
C ILE A 223 0.59 4.85 -14.77
N LEU A 224 -0.67 4.75 -14.34
CA LEU A 224 -1.24 3.48 -13.87
C LEU A 224 -1.21 2.42 -14.99
N ASP A 225 -0.52 1.31 -14.75
CA ASP A 225 -0.42 0.17 -15.68
C ASP A 225 -1.57 -0.83 -15.42
N MET A 226 -1.78 -1.19 -14.15
CA MET A 226 -2.84 -2.08 -13.70
C MET A 226 -3.09 -2.00 -12.20
N LEU A 227 -4.28 -2.47 -11.80
CA LEU A 227 -4.69 -2.64 -10.42
C LEU A 227 -4.91 -4.13 -10.14
N LEU A 228 -4.45 -4.64 -9.01
CA LEU A 228 -4.62 -6.05 -8.67
C LEU A 228 -5.13 -6.20 -7.24
N ILE A 229 -6.03 -7.16 -7.01
CA ILE A 229 -6.56 -7.48 -5.68
C ILE A 229 -6.37 -8.96 -5.42
N PHE A 230 -5.68 -9.29 -4.32
CA PHE A 230 -5.86 -10.60 -3.67
C PHE A 230 -6.94 -10.47 -2.62
N LEU A 231 -8.00 -11.26 -2.74
CA LEU A 231 -9.00 -11.45 -1.69
C LEU A 231 -8.75 -12.81 -1.04
N GLU A 232 -8.49 -12.85 0.26
CA GLU A 232 -7.96 -14.04 0.94
C GLU A 232 -8.70 -14.30 2.25
N ASP A 233 -9.15 -15.54 2.43
CA ASP A 233 -9.68 -16.07 3.70
C ASP A 233 -8.63 -16.96 4.37
N ARG A 234 -8.41 -16.79 5.67
CA ARG A 234 -7.51 -17.67 6.43
C ARG A 234 -8.26 -18.92 6.90
N GLY A 235 -7.65 -20.09 6.71
CA GLY A 235 -8.18 -21.36 7.20
C GLY A 235 -7.65 -22.58 6.45
N ASP A 236 -7.73 -23.74 7.10
CA ASP A 236 -7.21 -25.02 6.60
C ASP A 236 -8.24 -25.85 5.81
N GLY A 237 -9.45 -25.32 5.60
CA GLY A 237 -10.58 -26.03 4.98
C GLY A 237 -10.64 -25.94 3.44
N VAL A 238 -11.48 -26.80 2.83
CA VAL A 238 -11.94 -26.69 1.43
C VAL A 238 -12.85 -25.47 1.30
N HIS A 239 -12.28 -24.28 1.45
CA HIS A 239 -13.00 -23.04 1.25
C HIS A 239 -12.95 -22.70 -0.24
N PHE A 240 -14.14 -22.54 -0.83
CA PHE A 240 -14.25 -21.93 -2.14
C PHE A 240 -13.53 -20.59 -2.11
N PRO A 241 -12.66 -20.30 -3.10
CA PRO A 241 -11.98 -19.01 -3.18
C PRO A 241 -12.99 -17.88 -3.05
N PRO A 242 -12.73 -16.86 -2.22
CA PRO A 242 -13.65 -15.75 -2.09
C PRO A 242 -13.82 -15.09 -3.45
N SER A 243 -15.04 -14.69 -3.82
CA SER A 243 -15.26 -13.95 -5.06
C SER A 243 -15.60 -12.50 -4.73
N LEU A 244 -15.02 -11.57 -5.47
CA LEU A 244 -15.64 -10.28 -5.67
C LEU A 244 -16.84 -10.56 -6.58
N GLY A 245 -18.06 -10.19 -6.18
CA GLY A 245 -19.31 -10.59 -6.86
C GLY A 245 -19.27 -10.42 -8.39
N SER A 246 -20.03 -11.25 -9.11
CA SER A 246 -20.02 -11.26 -10.59
C SER A 246 -20.42 -9.91 -11.17
N ASP A 247 -19.82 -9.56 -12.33
CA ASP A 247 -20.14 -8.39 -13.17
C ASP A 247 -21.64 -8.24 -13.55
N SER A 248 -22.50 -9.18 -13.15
CA SER A 248 -23.95 -9.14 -13.37
C SER A 248 -24.69 -8.15 -12.46
N ASP A 249 -24.08 -7.67 -11.38
CA ASP A 249 -24.68 -6.59 -10.60
C ASP A 249 -24.33 -5.26 -11.26
N SER A 250 -25.21 -4.89 -12.20
CA SER A 250 -25.42 -3.56 -12.79
C SER A 250 -25.61 -2.41 -11.78
N THR A 251 -25.21 -2.60 -10.53
CA THR A 251 -25.22 -1.59 -9.49
C THR A 251 -24.08 -0.62 -9.72
N ASP A 252 -24.42 0.65 -9.84
CA ASP A 252 -23.47 1.76 -9.83
C ASP A 252 -22.49 1.59 -8.65
N ARG A 253 -21.22 1.32 -8.98
CA ARG A 253 -20.16 1.04 -8.01
C ARG A 253 -19.84 2.25 -7.14
N LEU A 254 -20.32 3.44 -7.50
CA LEU A 254 -20.14 4.67 -6.71
C LEU A 254 -21.09 4.71 -5.50
N VAL A 255 -22.30 4.17 -5.64
CA VAL A 255 -23.40 4.29 -4.65
C VAL A 255 -22.98 3.92 -3.22
N PRO A 256 -22.24 2.82 -2.98
CA PRO A 256 -21.81 2.48 -1.63
C PRO A 256 -21.02 3.61 -0.95
N PHE A 257 -20.24 4.37 -1.72
CA PHE A 257 -19.33 5.41 -1.22
C PHE A 257 -19.98 6.79 -1.08
N LEU A 258 -21.09 7.06 -1.80
CA LEU A 258 -21.81 8.34 -1.71
C LEU A 258 -22.33 8.60 -0.29
N GLY A 259 -22.39 9.87 0.10
CA GLY A 259 -22.89 10.35 1.37
C GLY A 259 -21.80 10.86 2.29
N LYS A 260 -22.17 11.09 3.55
CA LYS A 260 -21.29 11.63 4.58
C LYS A 260 -20.75 10.51 5.46
N TRP A 261 -19.45 10.56 5.70
CA TRP A 261 -18.70 9.59 6.48
C TRP A 261 -18.00 10.32 7.62
N LYS A 262 -18.06 9.76 8.82
CA LYS A 262 -17.36 10.27 10.00
C LYS A 262 -16.47 9.18 10.56
N GLY A 263 -15.25 9.53 10.94
CA GLY A 263 -14.34 8.54 11.47
C GLY A 263 -13.12 9.12 12.16
N HIS A 264 -12.10 8.27 12.23
CA HIS A 264 -10.81 8.59 12.83
C HIS A 264 -9.69 8.09 11.92
N SER A 265 -8.57 8.80 11.94
CA SER A 265 -7.39 8.49 11.15
C SER A 265 -6.13 8.48 12.00
N ILE A 266 -5.24 7.54 11.71
CA ILE A 266 -3.93 7.39 12.37
C ILE A 266 -2.87 7.40 11.28
N THR A 267 -1.92 8.32 11.37
CA THR A 267 -0.77 8.39 10.47
C THR A 267 0.47 7.86 11.17
N LYS A 268 1.11 6.86 10.57
CA LYS A 268 2.39 6.30 11.01
C LYS A 268 3.49 6.56 9.99
N ARG A 269 4.68 6.90 10.48
CA ARG A 269 5.89 6.98 9.64
C ARG A 269 6.22 5.60 9.08
N SER A 270 6.63 5.54 7.81
CA SER A 270 7.14 4.31 7.19
C SER A 270 8.42 3.81 7.87
N GLY A 271 8.59 2.49 7.92
CA GLY A 271 9.67 1.80 8.61
C GLY A 271 9.15 0.94 9.76
N VAL A 272 9.93 -0.05 10.18
CA VAL A 272 9.49 -1.09 11.14
C VAL A 272 9.10 -0.50 12.50
N TYR A 273 9.78 0.57 12.93
CA TYR A 273 9.46 1.27 14.17
C TYR A 273 8.03 1.87 14.15
N GLY A 274 7.55 2.37 13.01
CA GLY A 274 6.15 2.73 12.83
C GLY A 274 5.63 3.83 13.76
N ALA A 275 6.43 4.87 14.03
CA ALA A 275 6.08 5.98 14.92
C ALA A 275 4.73 6.61 14.51
N THR A 276 3.79 6.72 15.45
CA THR A 276 2.58 7.52 15.23
C THR A 276 2.97 9.00 15.19
N ILE A 277 2.66 9.68 14.07
CA ILE A 277 3.02 11.09 13.86
C ILE A 277 1.82 12.02 13.88
N ALA A 278 0.62 11.50 13.64
CA ALA A 278 -0.62 12.26 13.74
C ALA A 278 -1.81 11.33 13.97
N GLU A 279 -2.81 11.87 14.67
CA GLU A 279 -4.14 11.30 14.81
C GLU A 279 -5.15 12.45 14.59
N ALA A 280 -6.26 12.14 13.93
CA ALA A 280 -7.27 13.14 13.60
C ALA A 280 -8.65 12.53 13.42
N ASP A 281 -9.65 13.27 13.87
CA ASP A 281 -11.05 12.99 13.52
C ASP A 281 -11.31 13.43 12.07
N THR A 282 -12.08 12.62 11.35
CA THR A 282 -12.34 12.84 9.92
C THR A 282 -13.83 12.98 9.63
N LEU A 283 -14.14 13.88 8.71
CA LEU A 283 -15.45 13.99 8.08
C LEU A 283 -15.24 14.04 6.57
N THR A 284 -15.74 13.03 5.86
CA THR A 284 -15.65 12.92 4.41
C THR A 284 -17.06 13.02 3.82
N LEU A 285 -17.29 13.92 2.87
CA LEU A 285 -18.52 13.98 2.08
C LEU A 285 -18.17 13.62 0.64
N LEU A 286 -18.89 12.65 0.07
CA LEU A 286 -18.81 12.31 -1.34
C LEU A 286 -20.21 12.40 -1.95
N GLU A 287 -20.44 13.32 -2.86
CA GLU A 287 -21.74 13.52 -3.48
C GLU A 287 -21.62 13.76 -4.98
N MET A 288 -22.71 13.55 -5.70
CA MET A 288 -22.83 13.89 -7.10
C MET A 288 -23.84 15.02 -7.20
N ASP A 289 -23.44 16.13 -7.82
CA ASP A 289 -24.31 17.29 -8.00
C ASP A 289 -25.34 17.07 -9.12
N ASP A 290 -26.27 18.02 -9.27
CA ASP A 290 -27.31 17.96 -10.30
C ASP A 290 -26.76 18.00 -11.74
N ASN A 291 -25.50 18.40 -11.93
CA ASN A 291 -24.82 18.44 -13.22
C ASN A 291 -24.02 17.16 -13.51
N GLY A 292 -24.03 16.17 -12.60
CA GLY A 292 -23.24 14.94 -12.71
C GLY A 292 -21.76 15.12 -12.33
N GLN A 293 -21.38 16.23 -11.71
CA GLN A 293 -20.05 16.46 -11.16
C GLN A 293 -19.95 15.81 -9.77
N LEU A 294 -18.86 15.08 -9.53
CA LEU A 294 -18.57 14.51 -8.24
C LEU A 294 -17.87 15.55 -7.35
N ILE A 295 -18.38 15.72 -6.13
CA ILE A 295 -17.80 16.56 -5.09
C ILE A 295 -17.27 15.65 -3.98
N HIS A 296 -16.01 15.86 -3.60
CA HIS A 296 -15.34 15.14 -2.54
C HIS A 296 -14.72 16.13 -1.55
N ASP A 297 -15.35 16.27 -0.38
CA ASP A 297 -14.84 17.05 0.72
C ASP A 297 -14.24 16.15 1.80
N ILE A 298 -13.04 16.48 2.27
CA ILE A 298 -12.43 15.82 3.42
C ILE A 298 -12.00 16.89 4.43
N THR A 299 -12.58 16.81 5.63
CA THR A 299 -12.16 17.57 6.80
C THR A 299 -11.39 16.64 7.73
N SER A 300 -10.23 17.10 8.20
CA SER A 300 -9.42 16.40 9.21
C SER A 300 -9.06 17.36 10.33
N THR A 301 -9.43 17.02 11.57
CA THR A 301 -9.17 17.82 12.77
C THR A 301 -8.22 17.06 13.69
N SER A 302 -6.99 17.55 13.83
CA SER A 302 -5.96 16.90 14.65
C SER A 302 -6.19 17.15 16.13
N GLY A 303 -6.33 16.07 16.91
CA GLY A 303 -6.69 16.11 18.33
C GLY A 303 -5.62 16.70 19.27
N GLY A 304 -4.41 16.99 18.79
CA GLY A 304 -3.31 17.50 19.61
C GLY A 304 -2.75 18.88 19.22
N ARG A 305 -3.25 19.49 18.14
CA ARG A 305 -2.68 20.75 17.61
C ARG A 305 -3.71 21.81 17.24
N ASP A 306 -5.01 21.56 17.46
CA ASP A 306 -6.13 22.42 17.02
C ASP A 306 -6.05 22.82 15.53
N VAL A 307 -5.41 21.99 14.72
CA VAL A 307 -5.31 22.19 13.26
C VAL A 307 -6.45 21.43 12.61
N THR A 308 -7.30 22.16 11.88
CA THR A 308 -8.30 21.59 10.98
C THR A 308 -7.91 21.87 9.54
N THR A 309 -7.78 20.83 8.73
CA THR A 309 -7.58 20.94 7.28
C THR A 309 -8.87 20.56 6.57
N ASN A 310 -9.19 21.31 5.52
CA ASN A 310 -10.32 21.03 4.64
C ASN A 310 -9.77 20.89 3.22
N MET A 311 -10.16 19.83 2.56
CA MET A 311 -9.85 19.55 1.17
C MET A 311 -11.17 19.47 0.42
N HIS A 312 -11.28 20.21 -0.68
CA HIS A 312 -12.44 20.21 -1.57
C HIS A 312 -11.97 19.85 -2.97
N TRP A 313 -12.44 18.74 -3.51
CA TRP A 313 -12.15 18.29 -4.87
C TRP A 313 -13.42 18.12 -5.67
N THR A 314 -13.36 18.56 -6.92
CA THR A 314 -14.36 18.31 -7.94
C THR A 314 -13.79 17.36 -8.99
N GLY A 315 -14.65 16.51 -9.53
CA GLY A 315 -14.26 15.54 -10.55
C GLY A 315 -15.42 15.08 -11.40
N THR A 316 -15.11 14.30 -12.43
CA THR A 316 -16.09 13.70 -13.34
C THR A 316 -16.01 12.19 -13.24
N LEU A 317 -17.16 11.53 -13.28
CA LEU A 317 -17.26 10.08 -13.38
C LEU A 317 -17.42 9.68 -14.85
N SER A 318 -16.56 8.79 -15.33
CA SER A 318 -16.70 8.11 -16.62
C SER A 318 -16.59 6.61 -16.36
N ASP A 319 -17.65 5.86 -16.62
CA ASP A 319 -17.78 4.45 -16.24
C ASP A 319 -17.48 4.23 -14.75
N ASN A 320 -16.41 3.50 -14.42
CA ASN A 320 -15.97 3.27 -13.04
C ASN A 320 -14.78 4.16 -12.63
N LEU A 321 -14.39 5.15 -13.44
CA LEU A 321 -13.25 6.02 -13.18
C LEU A 321 -13.70 7.43 -12.82
N VAL A 322 -13.36 7.86 -11.62
CA VAL A 322 -13.47 9.27 -11.21
C VAL A 322 -12.15 9.96 -11.52
N THR A 323 -12.21 11.08 -12.27
CA THR A 323 -11.04 11.94 -12.51
C THR A 323 -11.28 13.31 -11.88
N PHE A 324 -10.42 13.69 -10.94
CA PHE A 324 -10.48 14.99 -10.25
C PHE A 324 -9.65 16.05 -10.98
N ASP A 325 -10.10 17.31 -10.93
CA ASP A 325 -9.44 18.45 -11.59
C ASP A 325 -7.99 18.67 -11.11
N GLY A 326 -7.65 18.16 -9.92
CA GLY A 326 -6.31 18.18 -9.33
C GLY A 326 -5.32 17.16 -9.91
N GLY A 327 -5.74 16.30 -10.85
CA GLY A 327 -4.90 15.25 -11.42
C GLY A 327 -4.78 14.02 -10.52
N TYR A 328 -5.79 13.77 -9.70
CA TYR A 328 -5.99 12.54 -8.94
C TYR A 328 -7.13 11.74 -9.58
N GLN A 329 -7.09 10.43 -9.47
CA GLN A 329 -8.13 9.54 -9.99
C GLN A 329 -8.47 8.44 -9.00
N ILE A 330 -9.73 7.99 -9.02
CA ILE A 330 -10.22 6.85 -8.25
C ILE A 330 -10.91 5.89 -9.20
N THR A 331 -10.44 4.65 -9.22
CA THR A 331 -11.07 3.54 -9.95
C THR A 331 -11.95 2.75 -8.97
N LEU A 332 -13.25 2.67 -9.28
CA LEU A 332 -14.25 1.93 -8.52
C LEU A 332 -14.22 0.45 -8.92
N LEU A 333 -14.06 -0.43 -7.93
CA LEU A 333 -13.90 -1.86 -8.12
C LEU A 333 -15.08 -2.63 -7.52
N PRO A 334 -15.33 -3.88 -7.96
CA PRO A 334 -16.31 -4.75 -7.33
C PRO A 334 -16.03 -4.99 -5.84
N GLY A 335 -17.06 -5.42 -5.08
CA GLY A 335 -16.90 -5.78 -3.67
C GLY A 335 -16.77 -4.60 -2.71
N GLY A 336 -17.28 -3.42 -3.09
CA GLY A 336 -17.21 -2.21 -2.27
C GLY A 336 -15.80 -1.65 -2.16
N MET A 337 -14.94 -1.89 -3.16
CA MET A 337 -13.55 -1.46 -3.17
C MET A 337 -13.34 -0.27 -4.12
N TYR A 338 -12.35 0.55 -3.83
CA TYR A 338 -11.79 1.49 -4.79
C TYR A 338 -10.29 1.65 -4.59
N MET A 339 -9.61 2.08 -5.64
CA MET A 339 -8.18 2.37 -5.61
C MET A 339 -7.92 3.74 -6.20
N GLY A 340 -7.19 4.58 -5.47
CA GLY A 340 -6.90 5.96 -5.82
C GLY A 340 -5.43 6.21 -6.07
N CYS A 341 -5.09 6.97 -7.11
CA CYS A 341 -3.72 7.37 -7.41
C CYS A 341 -3.67 8.68 -8.23
N PRO A 342 -2.51 9.33 -8.36
CA PRO A 342 -2.33 10.43 -9.31
C PRO A 342 -2.43 9.90 -10.74
N CYS A 343 -2.99 10.69 -11.65
CA CYS A 343 -3.05 10.34 -13.08
C CYS A 343 -1.64 10.20 -13.69
N ASN A 344 -0.66 10.96 -13.19
CA ASN A 344 0.74 10.89 -13.62
C ASN A 344 1.68 11.25 -12.47
N ILE A 345 2.38 10.25 -11.93
CA ILE A 345 3.33 10.42 -10.83
C ILE A 345 4.59 11.18 -11.27
N ALA A 346 5.06 10.97 -12.50
CA ALA A 346 6.23 11.70 -13.00
C ALA A 346 5.97 13.22 -13.03
N LYS A 347 4.72 13.65 -13.26
CA LYS A 347 4.32 15.05 -13.12
C LYS A 347 4.43 15.54 -11.68
N SER A 348 3.96 14.77 -10.70
CA SER A 348 4.11 15.12 -9.27
C SER A 348 5.57 15.28 -8.88
N VAL A 349 6.44 14.35 -9.29
CA VAL A 349 7.88 14.40 -9.04
C VAL A 349 8.53 15.61 -9.74
N ALA A 350 8.21 15.85 -11.02
CA ALA A 350 8.74 16.98 -11.77
C ALA A 350 8.33 18.33 -11.17
N GLU A 351 7.15 18.41 -10.57
CA GLU A 351 6.63 19.60 -9.88
C GLU A 351 7.06 19.67 -8.40
N SER A 352 7.90 18.74 -7.94
CA SER A 352 8.34 18.64 -6.53
C SER A 352 7.17 18.60 -5.55
N LYS A 353 6.14 17.81 -5.88
CA LYS A 353 4.95 17.60 -5.05
C LYS A 353 4.93 16.19 -4.49
N SER A 354 4.59 16.10 -3.21
CA SER A 354 4.16 14.84 -2.62
C SER A 354 2.91 14.32 -3.31
N PHE A 355 2.72 13.00 -3.24
CA PHE A 355 1.55 12.33 -3.77
C PHE A 355 1.20 11.14 -2.88
N HIS A 356 0.05 10.50 -3.12
CA HIS A 356 -0.37 9.34 -2.35
C HIS A 356 -1.10 8.33 -3.21
N LEU A 357 -1.10 7.08 -2.76
CA LEU A 357 -1.91 5.99 -3.28
C LEU A 357 -2.92 5.60 -2.21
N GLU A 358 -4.12 5.20 -2.60
CA GLU A 358 -5.22 4.92 -1.68
C GLU A 358 -5.89 3.60 -2.01
N PHE A 359 -6.22 2.82 -0.98
CA PHE A 359 -7.11 1.68 -1.09
C PHE A 359 -8.25 1.86 -0.10
N GLY A 360 -9.49 1.87 -0.58
CA GLY A 360 -10.69 1.92 0.25
C GLY A 360 -11.53 0.66 0.10
N TRP A 361 -12.13 0.21 1.20
CA TRP A 361 -12.99 -0.96 1.23
C TRP A 361 -14.17 -0.76 2.18
N VAL A 362 -15.38 -0.76 1.62
CA VAL A 362 -16.67 -0.83 2.32
C VAL A 362 -17.01 -2.31 2.48
N GLU A 363 -16.81 -2.85 3.68
CA GLU A 363 -17.02 -4.26 3.96
C GLU A 363 -18.49 -4.58 4.25
N SER A 364 -19.17 -3.70 4.99
CA SER A 364 -20.59 -3.80 5.30
C SER A 364 -21.29 -2.46 5.19
N SER A 365 -22.62 -2.49 5.10
CA SER A 365 -23.42 -1.29 4.89
C SER A 365 -23.16 -0.28 6.00
N GLY A 366 -22.51 0.83 5.65
CA GLY A 366 -22.27 1.94 6.55
C GLY A 366 -20.94 1.92 7.31
N GLN A 367 -20.04 0.96 7.05
CA GLN A 367 -18.67 1.00 7.60
C GLN A 367 -17.65 0.81 6.50
N ARG A 368 -16.57 1.60 6.54
CA ARG A 368 -15.46 1.47 5.60
C ARG A 368 -14.11 1.68 6.25
N GLN A 369 -13.10 1.09 5.62
CA GLN A 369 -11.71 1.28 5.95
C GLN A 369 -10.99 1.89 4.74
N ARG A 370 -10.00 2.76 5.00
CA ARG A 370 -9.13 3.29 3.94
C ARG A 370 -7.69 3.21 4.39
N LEU A 371 -6.79 2.92 3.45
CA LEU A 371 -5.36 2.94 3.68
C LEU A 371 -4.69 3.80 2.62
N VAL A 372 -4.11 4.91 3.08
CA VAL A 372 -3.42 5.89 2.23
C VAL A 372 -1.92 5.76 2.44
N ARG A 373 -1.18 5.55 1.35
CA ARG A 373 0.27 5.48 1.32
C ARG A 373 0.83 6.77 0.75
N THR A 374 1.58 7.52 1.55
CA THR A 374 2.09 8.85 1.17
C THR A 374 3.55 8.79 0.74
N TYR A 375 3.84 9.47 -0.36
CA TYR A 375 5.15 9.58 -0.97
C TYR A 375 5.66 11.02 -0.93
N ASP A 376 6.97 11.17 -0.73
CA ASP A 376 7.63 12.45 -0.89
C ASP A 376 7.84 12.81 -2.37
N VAL A 377 8.55 13.92 -2.60
CA VAL A 377 8.83 14.49 -3.92
C VAL A 377 9.76 13.62 -4.77
N GLU A 378 10.44 12.65 -4.17
CA GLU A 378 11.36 11.71 -4.85
C GLU A 378 10.70 10.35 -5.09
N GLY A 379 9.45 10.17 -4.66
CA GLY A 379 8.74 8.89 -4.76
C GLY A 379 9.15 7.88 -3.69
N LEU A 380 9.72 8.32 -2.57
CA LEU A 380 9.94 7.47 -1.39
C LEU A 380 8.70 7.50 -0.49
N ALA A 381 8.26 6.33 -0.03
CA ALA A 381 7.13 6.25 0.89
C ALA A 381 7.54 6.73 2.29
N VAL A 382 6.93 7.82 2.76
CA VAL A 382 7.29 8.47 4.03
C VAL A 382 6.33 8.15 5.17
N SER A 383 5.07 7.85 4.86
CA SER A 383 4.07 7.47 5.85
C SER A 383 2.95 6.62 5.26
N SER A 384 2.14 6.08 6.16
CA SER A 384 0.83 5.50 5.83
C SER A 384 -0.20 6.08 6.78
N THR A 385 -1.44 6.24 6.31
CA THR A 385 -2.57 6.70 7.12
C THR A 385 -3.70 5.70 7.00
N TYR A 386 -4.10 5.12 8.12
CA TYR A 386 -5.27 4.27 8.21
C TYR A 386 -6.49 5.12 8.60
N PHE A 387 -7.64 4.81 8.01
CA PHE A 387 -8.92 5.40 8.33
C PHE A 387 -9.93 4.31 8.67
N THR A 388 -10.74 4.55 9.68
CA THR A 388 -11.97 3.81 9.96
C THR A 388 -13.12 4.81 10.02
N GLU A 389 -14.14 4.62 9.18
CA GLU A 389 -15.23 5.57 9.01
C GLU A 389 -16.59 4.88 8.99
N ILE A 390 -17.59 5.56 9.56
CA ILE A 390 -18.99 5.14 9.60
C ILE A 390 -19.81 6.15 8.79
N LYS A 391 -20.75 5.64 7.99
CA LYS A 391 -21.69 6.44 7.21
C LYS A 391 -22.76 7.07 8.13
N LEU A 392 -23.03 8.36 7.96
CA LEU A 392 -24.00 9.11 8.76
C LEU A 392 -25.43 9.01 8.24
#